data_AF-A0A8B9E7T0-F1
#
_entry.id   AF-A0A8B9E7T0-F1
#
_cell.length_a   1.000
_cell.length_b   1.000
_cell.length_c   1.000
_cell.angle_alpha   90.00
_cell.angle_beta   90.00
_cell.angle_gamma   90.00
#
_symmetry.space_group_name_H-M   'P 1'
#
loop_
_entity.id
_entity.type
_entity.pdbx_description
1 polymer ?
#
loop_
_entity_poly.entity_id
_entity_poly.type
_entity_poly.pdbx_seq_one_letter_code
_entity_poly.pdbx_strand_id
1 'polypeptide(L)'
;MNDICHVMLPLLFSFALIPESGKRITLGIGSRPCQLDLASAGAISREGEQGNLFEERGCCQRQRHFLHVGRDVSGSPVSVDVGKCRSTCPSQPISSHHPGLLGLSRRTSMLDFLRSKKLQVGHPEVPGAPRSCPPGSRCEPACIHVERLLLLEGDREVEVVDGCHCSAWPKECLRLPALKTFFPDSPWEVTVDVGRCSEPTYSAGSLFCMPTKFSTALVKNPRGGEVVQTLESCEMKEKCYRVSQVEYYYEIVHSSTGHREKRLKEIDVGRCLGSCSSGDPCLLRESQGGEKCLVWAEAASSHCAPHRYDVHMFRSHRDRIRTVVAIQQCKCRG
;
A
#
# COMPACT_ATOMS: atom_id res chain seq x y z
N MET A 1 -60.22 16.05 17.76
CA MET A 1 -60.82 14.94 16.98
C MET A 1 -59.72 13.89 16.81
N ASN A 2 -59.32 13.33 17.95
CA ASN A 2 -59.64 11.96 18.45
C ASN A 2 -58.53 11.01 17.97
N ASP A 3 -57.54 10.69 18.81
CA ASP A 3 -57.56 9.62 19.84
C ASP A 3 -57.52 8.23 19.14
N ILE A 4 -56.64 7.25 19.44
CA ILE A 4 -56.34 6.61 20.73
C ILE A 4 -55.04 5.76 20.63
N CYS A 5 -54.24 5.78 21.71
CA CYS A 5 -53.16 4.83 22.05
C CYS A 5 -53.68 3.61 22.88
N HIS A 6 -52.78 2.62 23.10
CA HIS A 6 -52.84 1.46 24.03
C HIS A 6 -53.22 0.12 23.36
N VAL A 7 -52.54 -1.01 23.64
CA VAL A 7 -52.40 -1.72 24.93
C VAL A 7 -51.20 -2.71 24.81
N MET A 8 -50.12 -2.55 25.60
CA MET A 8 -49.69 -3.32 26.79
C MET A 8 -49.03 -4.71 26.59
N LEU A 9 -47.78 -4.81 27.07
CA LEU A 9 -47.09 -5.96 27.73
C LEU A 9 -47.92 -6.47 28.94
N PRO A 10 -47.70 -7.64 29.62
CA PRO A 10 -46.41 -7.96 30.31
C PRO A 10 -46.11 -9.46 30.64
N LEU A 11 -44.97 -9.66 31.35
CA LEU A 11 -44.55 -10.75 32.29
C LEU A 11 -43.87 -12.01 31.69
N LEU A 12 -42.60 -12.38 31.97
CA LEU A 12 -41.78 -12.61 33.19
C LEU A 12 -41.86 -14.03 33.79
N PHE A 13 -40.71 -14.46 34.34
CA PHE A 13 -40.30 -15.70 35.04
C PHE A 13 -39.63 -16.80 34.17
N SER A 14 -38.59 -17.53 34.59
CA SER A 14 -37.42 -17.37 35.49
C SER A 14 -36.78 -18.76 35.64
N PHE A 15 -35.43 -18.83 35.57
CA PHE A 15 -34.49 -19.84 36.09
C PHE A 15 -34.64 -21.35 35.80
N ALA A 16 -33.59 -21.95 35.22
CA ALA A 16 -32.99 -23.21 35.70
C ALA A 16 -31.52 -23.36 35.23
N LEU A 17 -30.71 -23.95 36.10
CA LEU A 17 -29.24 -24.02 36.14
C LEU A 17 -28.63 -25.17 35.30
N ILE A 18 -27.49 -24.87 34.65
CA ILE A 18 -26.19 -25.59 34.43
C ILE A 18 -26.13 -27.02 35.07
N PRO A 19 -25.55 -28.10 34.43
CA PRO A 19 -24.10 -28.12 34.17
C PRO A 19 -23.46 -29.02 33.07
N GLU A 20 -22.17 -28.71 32.86
CA GLU A 20 -21.04 -29.56 32.47
C GLU A 20 -20.93 -30.12 31.04
N SER A 21 -19.99 -29.55 30.27
CA SER A 21 -19.04 -30.31 29.46
C SER A 21 -17.85 -29.42 29.11
N GLY A 22 -16.74 -29.64 29.81
CA GLY A 22 -15.49 -28.94 29.61
C GLY A 22 -14.84 -29.32 28.27
N LYS A 23 -14.62 -28.31 27.43
CA LYS A 23 -13.49 -28.29 26.48
C LYS A 23 -12.92 -26.89 26.45
N ARG A 24 -11.80 -26.75 27.17
CA ARG A 24 -10.91 -25.59 27.09
C ARG A 24 -10.29 -25.60 25.68
N ILE A 25 -10.92 -24.93 24.73
CA ILE A 25 -10.29 -24.62 23.46
C ILE A 25 -9.46 -23.36 23.73
N THR A 26 -8.17 -23.56 23.94
CA THR A 26 -7.18 -22.49 23.87
C THR A 26 -7.19 -22.00 22.42
N LEU A 27 -7.98 -20.97 22.12
CA LEU A 27 -7.84 -20.22 20.87
C LEU A 27 -6.53 -19.46 20.97
N GLY A 28 -5.47 -20.07 20.43
CA GLY A 28 -4.27 -19.32 20.08
C GLY A 28 -4.71 -18.17 19.19
N ILE A 29 -4.37 -16.94 19.60
CA ILE A 29 -4.55 -15.71 18.84
C ILE A 29 -3.60 -15.84 17.64
N GLY A 30 -4.08 -16.54 16.61
CA GLY A 30 -3.48 -16.54 15.29
C GLY A 30 -4.04 -15.33 14.56
N SER A 31 -3.15 -14.41 14.21
CA SER A 31 -3.39 -13.28 13.31
C SER A 31 -4.19 -13.79 12.11
N ARG A 32 -5.42 -13.32 11.94
CA ARG A 32 -6.23 -13.71 10.79
C ARG A 32 -5.58 -13.13 9.54
N PRO A 33 -5.26 -13.94 8.51
CA PRO A 33 -4.79 -13.40 7.25
C PRO A 33 -5.88 -12.50 6.65
N CYS A 34 -5.48 -11.35 6.10
CA CYS A 34 -6.39 -10.52 5.31
C CYS A 34 -6.88 -11.35 4.12
N GLN A 35 -8.11 -11.83 4.19
CA GLN A 35 -8.72 -12.60 3.13
C GLN A 35 -9.16 -11.64 2.03
N LEU A 36 -8.43 -11.60 0.90
CA LEU A 36 -9.01 -11.11 -0.34
C LEU A 36 -10.02 -12.16 -0.82
N ASP A 37 -11.32 -11.87 -0.72
CA ASP A 37 -12.34 -12.62 -1.44
C ASP A 37 -12.24 -12.26 -2.93
N LEU A 38 -11.35 -12.95 -3.64
CA LEU A 38 -11.26 -12.84 -5.09
C LEU A 38 -12.40 -13.66 -5.71
N ALA A 39 -13.54 -13.02 -5.95
CA ALA A 39 -14.58 -13.59 -6.81
C ALA A 39 -14.01 -13.73 -8.23
N SER A 40 -13.70 -14.96 -8.64
CA SER A 40 -13.26 -15.27 -9.99
C SER A 40 -14.40 -15.05 -10.98
N ALA A 41 -14.23 -14.10 -11.89
CA ALA A 41 -15.05 -14.01 -13.09
C ALA A 41 -14.73 -15.20 -14.00
N GLY A 42 -15.77 -15.96 -14.36
CA GLY A 42 -15.67 -17.25 -15.03
C GLY A 42 -14.93 -17.21 -16.37
N ALA A 43 -13.99 -18.13 -16.53
CA ALA A 43 -13.48 -18.54 -17.83
C ALA A 43 -14.19 -19.84 -18.25
N ILE A 44 -14.78 -19.79 -19.44
CA ILE A 44 -15.49 -20.89 -20.09
C ILE A 44 -14.49 -22.04 -20.37
N SER A 45 -14.81 -23.23 -19.89
CA SER A 45 -14.03 -24.46 -20.06
C SER A 45 -13.83 -24.83 -21.53
N ARG A 46 -12.57 -25.15 -21.88
CA ARG A 46 -12.25 -26.14 -22.90
C ARG A 46 -11.25 -27.13 -22.31
N GLU A 47 -11.63 -28.40 -22.31
CA GLU A 47 -10.85 -29.54 -21.82
C GLU A 47 -9.50 -29.67 -22.51
N GLY A 48 -8.47 -29.93 -21.71
CA GLY A 48 -7.15 -30.38 -22.16
C GLY A 48 -6.10 -30.19 -21.07
N GLU A 49 -5.54 -31.31 -20.61
CA GLU A 49 -4.37 -31.44 -19.73
C GLU A 49 -4.61 -31.32 -18.20
N GLN A 50 -4.64 -32.49 -17.55
CA GLN A 50 -4.38 -32.65 -16.12
C GLN A 50 -2.90 -32.35 -15.82
N GLY A 51 -2.52 -31.08 -15.84
CA GLY A 51 -1.35 -30.59 -15.12
C GLY A 51 -1.70 -30.36 -13.66
N ASN A 52 -0.77 -30.58 -12.73
CA ASN A 52 -1.01 -30.28 -11.32
C ASN A 52 -1.31 -28.78 -11.16
N LEU A 53 -2.54 -28.43 -10.78
CA LEU A 53 -2.97 -27.07 -10.44
C LEU A 53 -2.17 -26.44 -9.27
N PHE A 54 -1.25 -27.20 -8.66
CA PHE A 54 -0.33 -26.77 -7.62
C PHE A 54 1.04 -26.32 -8.15
N GLU A 55 1.45 -26.73 -9.36
CA GLU A 55 2.75 -26.35 -9.96
C GLU A 55 2.70 -24.97 -10.65
N GLU A 56 1.51 -24.39 -10.80
CA GLU A 56 1.32 -23.05 -11.37
C GLU A 56 1.35 -21.92 -10.32
N ARG A 57 1.57 -22.26 -9.04
CA ARG A 57 1.73 -21.27 -7.97
C ARG A 57 3.17 -20.78 -7.95
N GLY A 58 3.42 -19.71 -8.70
CA GLY A 58 4.70 -19.02 -8.66
C GLY A 58 5.08 -18.59 -7.23
N CYS A 59 6.37 -18.54 -6.93
CA CYS A 59 6.86 -18.16 -5.61
C CYS A 59 6.64 -16.67 -5.33
N CYS A 60 6.02 -16.37 -4.17
CA CYS A 60 6.05 -15.06 -3.54
C CYS A 60 5.92 -15.22 -2.02
N GLN A 61 6.97 -14.83 -1.28
CA GLN A 61 7.02 -15.01 0.16
C GLN A 61 7.52 -13.75 0.87
N ARG A 62 6.96 -13.48 2.05
CA ARG A 62 7.48 -12.49 2.99
C ARG A 62 8.80 -12.99 3.56
N GLN A 63 9.85 -12.19 3.38
CA GLN A 63 11.14 -12.39 4.00
C GLN A 63 11.34 -11.38 5.12
N ARG A 64 12.10 -11.76 6.15
CA ARG A 64 12.43 -10.85 7.25
C ARG A 64 13.28 -9.69 6.74
N HIS A 65 12.96 -8.49 7.18
CA HIS A 65 13.72 -7.29 6.92
C HIS A 65 13.63 -6.39 8.15
N PHE A 66 14.73 -6.28 8.90
CA PHE A 66 14.76 -5.48 10.12
C PHE A 66 15.10 -4.02 9.80
N LEU A 67 14.24 -3.12 10.25
CA LEU A 67 14.46 -1.69 10.23
C LEU A 67 14.79 -1.22 11.65
N HIS A 68 15.89 -0.49 11.82
CA HIS A 68 16.19 0.19 13.07
C HIS A 68 15.31 1.44 13.19
N VAL A 69 14.53 1.53 14.26
CA VAL A 69 13.50 2.56 14.41
C VAL A 69 13.91 3.65 15.41
N GLY A 70 14.66 3.31 16.46
CA GLY A 70 15.08 4.29 17.46
C GLY A 70 15.51 3.62 18.75
N ARG A 71 15.33 4.32 19.87
CA ARG A 71 15.62 3.79 21.22
C ARG A 71 14.36 3.70 22.05
N ASP A 72 14.26 2.69 22.91
CA ASP A 72 13.18 2.63 23.90
C ASP A 72 13.46 3.58 25.08
N VAL A 73 12.52 3.63 26.03
CA VAL A 73 12.64 4.45 27.26
C VAL A 73 13.82 4.07 28.16
N SER A 74 14.44 2.90 27.94
CA SER A 74 15.67 2.46 28.63
C SER A 74 16.95 2.85 27.87
N GLY A 75 16.83 3.42 26.68
CA GLY A 75 17.93 3.77 25.79
C GLY A 75 18.39 2.62 24.88
N SER A 76 17.74 1.45 24.93
CA SER A 76 18.06 0.27 24.14
C SER A 76 17.57 0.41 22.71
N PRO A 77 18.33 -0.04 21.69
CA PRO A 77 17.93 0.08 20.30
C PRO A 77 16.71 -0.80 19.99
N VAL A 78 15.69 -0.21 19.37
CA VAL A 78 14.49 -0.90 18.89
C VAL A 78 14.61 -1.12 17.39
N SER A 79 14.43 -2.37 16.97
CA SER A 79 14.41 -2.78 15.57
C SER A 79 13.19 -3.66 15.32
N VAL A 80 12.49 -3.40 14.22
CA VAL A 80 11.25 -4.10 13.86
C VAL A 80 11.42 -4.85 12.54
N ASP A 81 10.91 -6.08 12.47
CA ASP A 81 10.83 -6.83 11.22
C ASP A 81 9.67 -6.31 10.36
N VAL A 82 9.93 -5.28 9.57
CA VAL A 82 8.94 -4.70 8.64
C VAL A 82 8.59 -5.66 7.50
N GLY A 83 9.44 -6.66 7.24
CA GLY A 83 9.25 -7.64 6.18
C GLY A 83 9.42 -7.07 4.77
N LYS A 84 9.69 -7.95 3.80
CA LYS A 84 9.73 -7.61 2.37
C LYS A 84 9.27 -8.79 1.52
N CYS A 85 8.46 -8.51 0.50
CA CYS A 85 8.05 -9.54 -0.45
C CYS A 85 9.15 -9.84 -1.46
N ARG A 86 9.46 -11.13 -1.64
CA ARG A 86 10.40 -11.61 -2.65
C ARG A 86 9.82 -12.77 -3.43
N SER A 87 10.12 -12.80 -4.72
CA SER A 87 9.78 -13.89 -5.63
C SER A 87 10.78 -15.05 -5.60
N THR A 88 11.83 -14.94 -4.78
CA THR A 88 12.84 -16.00 -4.61
C THR A 88 12.49 -16.82 -3.37
N CYS A 89 12.03 -18.04 -3.59
CA CYS A 89 11.78 -19.01 -2.53
C CYS A 89 13.07 -19.80 -2.30
N PRO A 90 13.40 -20.14 -1.05
CA PRO A 90 14.40 -21.16 -0.80
C PRO A 90 13.92 -22.45 -1.45
N SER A 91 14.69 -22.96 -2.41
CA SER A 91 14.56 -24.33 -2.87
C SER A 91 14.76 -25.21 -1.64
N GLN A 92 13.75 -26.01 -1.28
CA GLN A 92 14.02 -27.12 -0.37
C GLN A 92 15.14 -27.95 -1.01
N PRO A 93 16.22 -28.28 -0.28
CA PRO A 93 17.05 -29.40 -0.72
C PRO A 93 16.07 -30.57 -0.80
N ILE A 94 15.91 -31.14 -1.99
CA ILE A 94 15.20 -32.40 -2.15
C ILE A 94 15.91 -33.35 -1.19
N SER A 95 15.26 -33.67 -0.06
CA SER A 95 15.71 -34.75 0.80
C SER A 95 15.43 -36.02 0.02
N SER A 96 16.38 -36.42 -0.83
CA SER A 96 16.44 -37.77 -1.35
C SER A 96 16.81 -38.68 -0.19
N HIS A 97 15.82 -39.01 0.62
CA HIS A 97 15.87 -40.19 1.47
C HIS A 97 15.93 -41.40 0.55
N HIS A 98 17.13 -41.75 0.08
CA HIS A 98 17.45 -43.12 -0.26
C HIS A 98 17.94 -43.81 1.02
N PRO A 99 17.19 -44.77 1.58
CA PRO A 99 17.66 -45.56 2.70
C PRO A 99 18.67 -46.57 2.17
N GLY A 100 19.96 -46.29 2.36
CA GLY A 100 21.01 -47.28 2.08
C GLY A 100 22.37 -46.69 1.76
N LEU A 101 23.08 -46.22 2.78
CA LEU A 101 24.46 -46.63 3.08
C LEU A 101 24.96 -45.81 4.28
N LEU A 102 25.12 -46.47 5.42
CA LEU A 102 25.88 -45.93 6.54
C LEU A 102 27.36 -45.87 6.17
N GLY A 103 27.97 -44.70 6.39
CA GLY A 103 29.40 -44.57 6.66
C GLY A 103 30.22 -43.94 5.54
N LEU A 104 30.55 -42.64 5.70
CA LEU A 104 31.93 -42.16 5.86
C LEU A 104 32.00 -40.62 5.83
N SER A 105 32.33 -40.08 7.00
CA SER A 105 33.29 -39.00 7.24
C SER A 105 33.16 -37.63 6.54
N ARG A 106 32.97 -36.61 7.40
CA ARG A 106 33.40 -35.21 7.21
C ARG A 106 34.76 -35.08 6.51
N ARG A 107 34.84 -34.23 5.48
CA ARG A 107 35.91 -33.25 5.21
C ARG A 107 35.52 -32.40 3.98
N THR A 108 35.07 -31.17 4.24
CA THR A 108 34.87 -30.12 3.22
C THR A 108 36.23 -29.62 2.72
N SER A 109 36.62 -30.04 1.53
CA SER A 109 37.85 -29.61 0.86
C SER A 109 37.57 -28.34 0.03
N MET A 110 38.46 -27.34 0.14
CA MET A 110 38.44 -26.13 -0.71
C MET A 110 38.48 -26.43 -2.21
N LEU A 111 38.95 -27.62 -2.61
CA LEU A 111 38.98 -28.06 -4.00
C LEU A 111 37.58 -28.36 -4.55
N ASP A 112 36.63 -28.79 -3.72
CA ASP A 112 35.25 -29.02 -4.15
C ASP A 112 34.54 -27.69 -4.43
N PHE A 113 34.82 -26.64 -3.64
CA PHE A 113 34.28 -25.30 -3.85
C PHE A 113 34.76 -24.66 -5.17
N LEU A 114 36.03 -24.86 -5.52
CA LEU A 114 36.59 -24.37 -6.79
C LEU A 114 36.08 -25.19 -7.99
N ARG A 115 35.79 -26.49 -7.80
CA ARG A 115 35.22 -27.35 -8.85
C ARG A 115 33.76 -26.99 -9.14
N SER A 116 32.97 -26.64 -8.12
CA SER A 116 31.59 -26.14 -8.27
C SER A 116 31.50 -24.79 -8.97
N LYS A 117 32.54 -23.96 -8.90
CA LYS A 117 32.57 -22.63 -9.56
C LYS A 117 32.97 -22.69 -11.03
N LYS A 118 33.59 -23.79 -11.50
CA LYS A 118 34.10 -23.93 -12.88
C LYS A 118 33.15 -24.70 -13.83
N LEU A 119 32.03 -25.23 -13.31
CA LEU A 119 30.99 -25.93 -14.11
C LEU A 119 29.68 -25.14 -14.25
N GLN A 120 29.63 -23.86 -13.87
CA GLN A 120 28.49 -22.97 -14.15
C GLN A 120 28.62 -22.20 -15.47
N VAL A 121 29.26 -22.80 -16.47
CA VAL A 121 29.17 -22.32 -17.85
C VAL A 121 28.57 -23.45 -18.67
N GLY A 122 27.24 -23.40 -18.79
CA GLY A 122 26.44 -24.37 -19.53
C GLY A 122 25.81 -25.44 -18.65
N HIS A 123 24.64 -25.15 -18.08
CA HIS A 123 23.70 -26.20 -17.72
C HIS A 123 22.32 -25.90 -18.31
N PRO A 124 21.68 -26.88 -18.98
CA PRO A 124 20.31 -26.78 -19.45
C PRO A 124 19.35 -26.57 -18.26
N GLU A 125 18.22 -25.93 -18.53
CA GLU A 125 17.14 -25.71 -17.58
C GLU A 125 16.88 -26.97 -16.73
N VAL A 126 17.16 -26.87 -15.43
CA VAL A 126 16.77 -27.91 -14.47
C VAL A 126 15.24 -27.83 -14.32
N PRO A 127 14.48 -28.90 -14.59
CA PRO A 127 13.05 -28.92 -14.31
C PRO A 127 12.87 -28.94 -12.79
N GLY A 128 12.33 -27.87 -12.20
CA GLY A 128 12.00 -27.83 -10.78
C GLY A 128 12.56 -26.65 -9.98
N ALA A 129 13.21 -25.66 -10.60
CA ALA A 129 13.38 -24.37 -9.92
C ALA A 129 12.00 -23.74 -9.71
N PRO A 130 11.61 -23.33 -8.48
CA PRO A 130 10.33 -22.67 -8.26
C PRO A 130 10.30 -21.44 -9.15
N ARG A 131 9.41 -21.45 -10.15
CA ARG A 131 9.21 -20.30 -11.00
C ARG A 131 8.79 -19.15 -10.07
N SER A 132 9.33 -17.95 -10.30
CA SER A 132 8.79 -16.73 -9.71
C SER A 132 7.30 -16.61 -10.04
N CYS A 133 6.60 -15.63 -9.47
CA CYS A 133 5.23 -15.29 -9.87
C CYS A 133 4.98 -15.48 -11.37
N PRO A 134 3.80 -16.01 -11.78
CA PRO A 134 3.49 -16.29 -13.19
C PRO A 134 3.84 -15.12 -14.14
N PRO A 135 4.13 -15.39 -15.42
CA PRO A 135 4.37 -14.33 -16.39
C PRO A 135 3.25 -13.27 -16.36
N GLY A 136 3.63 -11.98 -16.36
CA GLY A 136 2.66 -10.89 -16.25
C GLY A 136 2.11 -10.65 -14.83
N SER A 137 2.75 -11.20 -13.80
CA SER A 137 2.45 -10.90 -12.39
C SER A 137 3.71 -10.53 -11.61
N ARG A 138 3.53 -9.83 -10.48
CA ARG A 138 4.61 -9.39 -9.59
C ARG A 138 4.34 -9.77 -8.15
N CYS A 139 5.40 -9.99 -7.39
CA CYS A 139 5.31 -10.32 -5.97
C CYS A 139 5.17 -9.04 -5.15
N GLU A 140 4.05 -8.88 -4.44
CA GLU A 140 3.71 -7.67 -3.69
C GLU A 140 3.10 -7.99 -2.31
N PRO A 141 3.10 -7.03 -1.37
CA PRO A 141 2.39 -7.16 -0.11
C PRO A 141 0.89 -7.38 -0.34
N ALA A 142 0.33 -8.43 0.27
CA ALA A 142 -1.11 -8.69 0.26
C ALA A 142 -1.83 -7.77 1.24
N CYS A 143 -1.21 -7.57 2.39
CA CYS A 143 -1.67 -6.70 3.46
C CYS A 143 -0.49 -6.21 4.27
N ILE A 144 -0.69 -5.04 4.85
CA ILE A 144 0.23 -4.43 5.81
C ILE A 144 -0.56 -4.07 7.07
N HIS A 145 0.10 -4.05 8.23
CA HIS A 145 -0.44 -3.45 9.43
C HIS A 145 0.42 -2.29 9.91
N VAL A 146 -0.18 -1.40 10.68
CA VAL A 146 0.50 -0.29 11.36
C VAL A 146 0.89 -0.73 12.75
N GLU A 147 2.19 -0.88 12.97
CA GLU A 147 2.75 -1.11 14.30
C GLU A 147 3.13 0.22 14.93
N ARG A 148 2.64 0.47 16.15
CA ARG A 148 2.90 1.69 16.92
C ARG A 148 3.92 1.41 18.02
N LEU A 149 5.01 2.15 18.00
CA LEU A 149 6.14 1.96 18.90
C LEU A 149 6.29 3.20 19.79
N LEU A 150 6.37 2.98 21.10
CA LEU A 150 6.75 4.04 22.03
C LEU A 150 8.27 4.07 22.15
N LEU A 151 8.88 5.10 21.59
CA LEU A 151 10.32 5.34 21.62
C LEU A 151 10.63 6.49 22.59
N LEU A 152 11.90 6.63 22.95
CA LEU A 152 12.39 7.74 23.75
C LEU A 152 12.13 9.09 23.06
N GLU A 153 12.24 9.13 21.73
CA GLU A 153 12.01 10.32 20.91
C GLU A 153 10.52 10.63 20.66
N GLY A 154 9.61 9.73 21.04
CA GLY A 154 8.17 9.86 20.84
C GLY A 154 7.52 8.60 20.27
N ASP A 155 6.22 8.68 20.01
CA ASP A 155 5.49 7.63 19.31
C ASP A 155 5.88 7.60 17.82
N ARG A 156 6.13 6.39 17.30
CA ARG A 156 6.46 6.18 15.89
C ARG A 156 5.65 5.04 15.32
N GLU A 157 5.10 5.26 14.13
CA GLU A 157 4.39 4.24 13.37
C GLU A 157 5.29 3.64 12.30
N VAL A 158 5.21 2.33 12.12
CA VAL A 158 5.87 1.61 11.02
C VAL A 158 4.86 0.70 10.33
N GLU A 159 5.01 0.56 9.02
CA GLU A 159 4.21 -0.37 8.22
C GLU A 159 4.92 -1.72 8.14
N VAL A 160 4.25 -2.77 8.57
CA VAL A 160 4.77 -4.13 8.58
C VAL A 160 3.97 -4.97 7.59
N VAL A 161 4.68 -5.65 6.70
CA VAL A 161 4.09 -6.59 5.75
C VAL A 161 3.62 -7.82 6.50
N ASP A 162 2.37 -8.22 6.36
CA ASP A 162 1.85 -9.46 6.97
C ASP A 162 2.01 -10.65 6.04
N GLY A 163 1.73 -10.44 4.75
CA GLY A 163 1.72 -11.48 3.74
C GLY A 163 2.09 -10.94 2.38
N CYS A 164 2.45 -11.85 1.48
CA CYS A 164 2.80 -11.53 0.10
C CYS A 164 2.00 -12.40 -0.86
N HIS A 165 1.72 -11.88 -2.04
CA HIS A 165 1.03 -12.60 -3.10
C HIS A 165 1.52 -12.16 -4.47
N CYS A 166 1.25 -13.00 -5.47
CA CYS A 166 1.42 -12.62 -6.86
C CYS A 166 0.20 -11.82 -7.30
N SER A 167 0.41 -10.59 -7.76
CA SER A 167 -0.61 -9.70 -8.31
C SER A 167 -0.40 -9.57 -9.82
N ALA A 168 -1.49 -9.61 -10.60
CA ALA A 168 -1.41 -9.36 -12.03
C ALA A 168 -0.87 -7.94 -12.28
N TRP A 169 -0.09 -7.79 -13.34
CA TRP A 169 0.46 -6.51 -13.77
C TRP A 169 -0.51 -5.89 -14.80
N PRO A 170 -1.37 -4.93 -14.40
CA PRO A 170 -2.31 -4.33 -15.34
C PRO A 170 -1.56 -3.47 -16.37
N LYS A 171 -1.98 -3.57 -17.63
CA LYS A 171 -1.44 -2.76 -18.73
C LYS A 171 -1.98 -1.32 -18.72
N GLU A 172 -3.11 -1.11 -18.05
CA GLU A 172 -3.81 0.16 -17.95
C GLU A 172 -3.58 0.81 -16.57
N CYS A 173 -3.78 2.12 -16.51
CA CYS A 173 -3.76 2.85 -15.25
C CYS A 173 -5.05 2.58 -14.47
N LEU A 174 -4.92 1.87 -13.36
CA LEU A 174 -6.05 1.42 -12.54
C LEU A 174 -5.74 1.65 -11.06
N ARG A 175 -6.78 1.94 -10.29
CA ARG A 175 -6.72 1.94 -8.84
C ARG A 175 -6.78 0.49 -8.36
N LEU A 176 -5.72 0.04 -7.70
CA LEU A 176 -5.60 -1.29 -7.10
C LEU A 176 -5.84 -1.21 -5.59
N PRO A 177 -6.38 -2.26 -4.96
CA PRO A 177 -6.51 -2.30 -3.52
C PRO A 177 -5.12 -2.35 -2.85
N ALA A 178 -5.04 -1.72 -1.68
CA ALA A 178 -3.90 -1.78 -0.77
C ALA A 178 -4.44 -1.82 0.66
N LEU A 179 -4.52 -3.03 1.22
CA LEU A 179 -5.11 -3.25 2.53
C LEU A 179 -4.14 -2.89 3.65
N LYS A 180 -4.58 -2.00 4.54
CA LYS A 180 -3.82 -1.54 5.69
C LYS A 180 -4.62 -1.73 6.98
N THR A 181 -4.10 -2.54 7.89
CA THR A 181 -4.71 -2.82 9.18
C THR A 181 -4.18 -1.86 10.24
N PHE A 182 -5.08 -1.18 10.93
CA PHE A 182 -4.80 -0.27 12.03
C PHE A 182 -5.15 -0.94 13.36
N PHE A 183 -4.39 -0.64 14.40
CA PHE A 183 -4.60 -1.15 15.77
C PHE A 183 -4.69 -2.69 15.84
N PRO A 184 -3.71 -3.42 15.28
CA PRO A 184 -3.72 -4.89 15.30
C PRO A 184 -3.78 -5.42 16.75
N ASP A 185 -4.43 -6.56 16.92
CA ASP A 185 -4.59 -7.27 18.19
C ASP A 185 -5.32 -6.46 19.29
N SER A 186 -6.19 -5.53 18.88
CA SER A 186 -6.96 -4.69 19.79
C SER A 186 -8.45 -4.67 19.46
N PRO A 187 -9.33 -4.22 20.38
CA PRO A 187 -10.76 -4.02 20.10
C PRO A 187 -11.06 -2.98 19.02
N TRP A 188 -10.06 -2.19 18.60
CA TRP A 188 -10.17 -1.15 17.57
C TRP A 188 -9.55 -1.58 16.24
N GLU A 189 -9.15 -2.85 16.10
CA GLU A 189 -8.58 -3.37 14.87
C GLU A 189 -9.52 -3.13 13.68
N VAL A 190 -9.00 -2.49 12.64
CA VAL A 190 -9.74 -2.24 11.41
C VAL A 190 -8.81 -2.27 10.21
N THR A 191 -9.22 -2.98 9.17
CA THR A 191 -8.53 -2.99 7.88
C THR A 191 -9.22 -1.99 6.95
N VAL A 192 -8.42 -1.07 6.41
CA VAL A 192 -8.86 -0.06 5.45
C VAL A 192 -8.13 -0.29 4.14
N ASP A 193 -8.87 -0.30 3.03
CA ASP A 193 -8.28 -0.23 1.70
C ASP A 193 -7.87 1.21 1.40
N VAL A 194 -6.59 1.52 1.61
CA VAL A 194 -6.03 2.85 1.32
C VAL A 194 -5.85 3.07 -0.18
N GLY A 195 -5.86 2.00 -0.97
CA GLY A 195 -5.68 2.01 -2.42
C GLY A 195 -4.27 2.42 -2.87
N ARG A 196 -3.94 2.04 -4.10
CA ARG A 196 -2.71 2.46 -4.80
C ARG A 196 -2.96 2.53 -6.30
N CYS A 197 -2.12 3.27 -7.02
CA CYS A 197 -2.17 3.25 -8.47
C CYS A 197 -1.33 2.10 -9.03
N SER A 198 -1.78 1.53 -10.14
CA SER A 198 -0.99 0.56 -10.90
C SER A 198 0.26 1.21 -11.51
N GLU A 199 1.22 0.39 -11.91
CA GLU A 199 2.42 0.84 -12.61
C GLU A 199 2.46 0.21 -14.01
N PRO A 200 1.66 0.70 -14.98
CA PRO A 200 1.53 0.05 -16.27
C PRO A 200 2.86 0.02 -17.04
N THR A 201 3.15 -1.10 -17.70
CA THR A 201 4.41 -1.35 -18.45
C THR A 201 4.61 -0.37 -19.62
N TYR A 202 3.52 0.12 -20.19
CA TYR A 202 3.55 1.09 -21.29
C TYR A 202 3.04 2.44 -20.80
N SER A 203 3.92 3.19 -20.13
CA SER A 203 3.77 4.63 -20.01
C SER A 203 4.03 5.26 -21.38
N ALA A 204 2.98 5.60 -22.13
CA ALA A 204 3.11 6.37 -23.35
C ALA A 204 3.69 7.75 -23.02
N GLY A 205 4.99 7.96 -23.27
CA GLY A 205 5.66 9.25 -23.08
C GLY A 205 5.95 9.63 -21.62
N SER A 206 5.82 10.92 -21.30
CA SER A 206 6.08 11.53 -19.98
C SER A 206 4.95 11.34 -18.94
N LEU A 207 3.98 10.46 -19.23
CA LEU A 207 2.80 10.22 -18.40
C LEU A 207 2.97 8.98 -17.54
N PHE A 208 2.53 9.07 -16.29
CA PHE A 208 2.59 8.04 -15.26
C PHE A 208 1.20 7.85 -14.67
N CYS A 209 0.89 6.65 -14.17
CA CYS A 209 -0.37 6.41 -13.49
C CYS A 209 -0.31 7.04 -12.10
N MET A 210 -1.09 8.09 -11.89
CA MET A 210 -1.02 8.96 -10.73
C MET A 210 -2.37 9.06 -10.03
N PRO A 211 -2.40 9.22 -8.70
CA PRO A 211 -3.64 9.38 -7.94
C PRO A 211 -4.29 10.73 -8.23
N THR A 212 -5.57 10.75 -8.63
CA THR A 212 -6.27 12.00 -8.99
C THR A 212 -7.38 12.39 -8.05
N LYS A 213 -7.99 11.41 -7.36
CA LYS A 213 -9.09 11.64 -6.43
C LYS A 213 -8.88 10.87 -5.14
N PHE A 214 -9.12 11.57 -4.03
CA PHE A 214 -8.93 11.05 -2.70
C PHE A 214 -10.23 11.14 -1.91
N SER A 215 -10.45 10.16 -1.06
CA SER A 215 -11.50 10.12 -0.04
C SER A 215 -10.86 9.98 1.34
N THR A 216 -11.69 9.84 2.37
CA THR A 216 -11.23 9.68 3.75
C THR A 216 -12.04 8.62 4.46
N ALA A 217 -11.36 7.77 5.23
CA ALA A 217 -11.97 6.81 6.13
C ALA A 217 -11.70 7.24 7.59
N LEU A 218 -12.73 7.18 8.44
CA LEU A 218 -12.58 7.41 9.88
C LEU A 218 -12.22 6.09 10.56
N VAL A 219 -10.98 5.97 11.01
CA VAL A 219 -10.50 4.84 11.81
C VAL A 219 -10.76 5.15 13.27
N LYS A 220 -11.62 4.37 13.94
CA LYS A 220 -11.88 4.56 15.37
C LYS A 220 -10.65 4.17 16.18
N ASN A 221 -10.36 4.96 17.20
CA ASN A 221 -9.25 4.71 18.11
C ASN A 221 -9.64 5.12 19.54
N PRO A 222 -8.83 4.80 20.56
CA PRO A 222 -9.12 5.17 21.95
C PRO A 222 -9.28 6.68 22.19
N ARG A 223 -8.78 7.53 21.28
CA ARG A 223 -8.80 8.99 21.36
C ARG A 223 -9.96 9.64 20.60
N GLY A 224 -10.90 8.86 20.06
CA GLY A 224 -12.07 9.36 19.33
C GLY A 224 -12.02 9.20 17.81
N GLY A 225 -10.92 8.68 17.27
CA GLY A 225 -10.74 8.33 15.87
C GLY A 225 -9.68 9.18 15.15
N GLU A 226 -9.19 8.68 14.03
CA GLU A 226 -8.25 9.33 13.12
C GLU A 226 -8.75 9.24 11.69
N VAL A 227 -8.51 10.29 10.91
CA VAL A 227 -8.93 10.35 9.51
C VAL A 227 -7.77 9.86 8.64
N VAL A 228 -7.99 8.75 7.95
CA VAL A 228 -7.05 8.16 7.00
C VAL A 228 -7.46 8.54 5.59
N GLN A 229 -6.54 9.11 4.81
CA GLN A 229 -6.79 9.38 3.40
C GLN A 229 -6.80 8.06 2.60
N THR A 230 -7.77 7.90 1.72
CA THR A 230 -7.91 6.74 0.82
C THR A 230 -7.92 7.20 -0.63
N LEU A 231 -7.45 6.34 -1.52
CA LEU A 231 -7.37 6.61 -2.95
C LEU A 231 -8.62 6.10 -3.67
N GLU A 232 -9.31 7.01 -4.38
CA GLU A 232 -10.54 6.73 -5.11
C GLU A 232 -10.29 6.45 -6.59
N SER A 233 -9.45 7.26 -7.27
CA SER A 233 -9.16 7.10 -8.70
C SER A 233 -7.71 7.39 -9.07
N CYS A 234 -7.25 6.73 -10.14
CA CYS A 234 -5.96 6.94 -10.76
C CYS A 234 -6.14 7.26 -12.24
N GLU A 235 -5.30 8.15 -12.77
CA GLU A 235 -5.28 8.50 -14.20
C GLU A 235 -3.84 8.71 -14.68
N MET A 236 -3.65 8.63 -15.99
CA MET A 236 -2.37 8.98 -16.61
C MET A 236 -2.14 10.50 -16.54
N LYS A 237 -1.14 10.93 -15.77
CA LYS A 237 -0.73 12.34 -15.60
C LYS A 237 0.78 12.49 -15.70
N GLU A 238 1.27 13.70 -15.94
CA GLU A 238 2.71 14.00 -15.82
C GLU A 238 3.19 13.84 -14.37
N LYS A 239 4.51 13.75 -14.14
CA LYS A 239 5.06 13.59 -12.78
C LYS A 239 4.73 14.74 -11.84
N CYS A 240 4.48 15.95 -12.34
CA CYS A 240 4.01 17.10 -11.57
C CYS A 240 2.67 17.56 -12.12
N TYR A 241 1.63 17.48 -11.30
CA TYR A 241 0.25 17.67 -11.76
C TYR A 241 -0.60 18.36 -10.70
N ARG A 242 -1.72 18.92 -11.15
CA ARG A 242 -2.73 19.54 -10.29
C ARG A 242 -3.76 18.51 -9.89
N VAL A 243 -4.13 18.48 -8.61
CA VAL A 243 -5.32 17.78 -8.10
C VAL A 243 -6.36 18.80 -7.64
N SER A 244 -7.63 18.41 -7.73
CA SER A 244 -8.75 19.23 -7.27
C SER A 244 -8.78 19.31 -5.74
N GLN A 245 -9.01 20.50 -5.22
CA GLN A 245 -9.26 20.74 -3.81
C GLN A 245 -10.27 21.86 -3.66
N VAL A 246 -11.45 21.52 -3.17
CA VAL A 246 -12.53 22.48 -2.99
C VAL A 246 -12.46 23.12 -1.61
N GLU A 247 -12.54 24.44 -1.60
CA GLU A 247 -12.73 25.26 -0.41
C GLU A 247 -14.07 25.99 -0.45
N TYR A 248 -14.65 26.19 0.73
CA TYR A 248 -15.99 26.74 0.89
C TYR A 248 -15.93 28.13 1.50
N TYR A 249 -16.60 29.08 0.86
CA TYR A 249 -16.64 30.48 1.27
C TYR A 249 -18.06 31.00 1.33
N TYR A 250 -18.34 31.96 2.22
CA TYR A 250 -19.61 32.68 2.20
C TYR A 250 -19.51 33.96 1.37
N GLU A 251 -20.33 34.04 0.33
CA GLU A 251 -20.51 35.20 -0.53
C GLU A 251 -21.83 35.91 -0.23
N ILE A 252 -21.83 37.25 -0.31
CA ILE A 252 -23.06 38.04 -0.30
C ILE A 252 -23.45 38.32 -1.74
N VAL A 253 -24.63 37.84 -2.13
CA VAL A 253 -25.29 38.16 -3.39
C VAL A 253 -26.50 39.04 -3.11
N HIS A 254 -26.87 39.88 -4.08
CA HIS A 254 -28.11 40.66 -4.00
C HIS A 254 -29.14 39.96 -4.87
N SER A 255 -30.31 39.67 -4.30
CA SER A 255 -31.43 39.12 -5.05
C SER A 255 -31.96 40.13 -6.07
N SER A 256 -32.82 39.69 -6.98
CA SER A 256 -33.49 40.56 -7.96
C SER A 256 -34.32 41.67 -7.30
N THR A 257 -34.71 41.50 -6.04
CA THR A 257 -35.45 42.49 -5.24
C THR A 257 -34.53 43.39 -4.39
N GLY A 258 -33.20 43.25 -4.52
CA GLY A 258 -32.20 44.05 -3.79
C GLY A 258 -31.90 43.55 -2.38
N HIS A 259 -32.53 42.48 -1.91
CA HIS A 259 -32.26 41.90 -0.59
C HIS A 259 -30.89 41.19 -0.57
N ARG A 260 -30.15 41.34 0.54
CA ARG A 260 -28.85 40.69 0.74
C ARG A 260 -29.05 39.23 1.14
N GLU A 261 -28.49 38.32 0.35
CA GLU A 261 -28.52 36.89 0.61
C GLU A 261 -27.10 36.36 0.80
N LYS A 262 -26.92 35.47 1.78
CA LYS A 262 -25.67 34.74 1.97
C LYS A 262 -25.73 33.44 1.20
N ARG A 263 -24.80 33.24 0.28
CA ARG A 263 -24.67 32.02 -0.51
C ARG A 263 -23.35 31.33 -0.19
N LEU A 264 -23.38 30.00 -0.07
CA LEU A 264 -22.17 29.20 -0.03
C LEU A 264 -21.56 29.14 -1.43
N LYS A 265 -20.30 29.56 -1.55
CA LYS A 265 -19.51 29.59 -2.77
C LYS A 265 -18.42 28.53 -2.64
N GLU A 266 -18.44 27.58 -3.56
CA GLU A 266 -17.44 26.50 -3.66
C GLU A 266 -16.38 26.93 -4.67
N ILE A 267 -15.10 26.82 -4.30
CA ILE A 267 -13.98 27.18 -5.18
C ILE A 267 -12.98 26.04 -5.16
N ASP A 268 -12.72 25.43 -6.32
CA ASP A 268 -11.61 24.49 -6.49
C ASP A 268 -10.28 25.25 -6.56
N VAL A 269 -9.65 25.45 -5.40
CA VAL A 269 -8.34 26.10 -5.31
C VAL A 269 -7.22 25.22 -5.86
N GLY A 270 -7.40 23.90 -5.82
CA GLY A 270 -6.44 22.90 -6.26
C GLY A 270 -5.17 22.80 -5.40
N ARG A 271 -4.40 21.73 -5.62
CA ARG A 271 -3.05 21.55 -5.07
C ARG A 271 -2.13 20.94 -6.12
N CYS A 272 -0.82 21.23 -6.03
CA CYS A 272 0.18 20.56 -6.84
C CYS A 272 0.73 19.34 -6.12
N LEU A 273 0.71 18.20 -6.78
CA LEU A 273 1.28 16.94 -6.31
C LEU A 273 2.25 16.40 -7.34
N GLY A 274 3.22 15.61 -6.86
CA GLY A 274 4.17 14.95 -7.72
C GLY A 274 5.62 15.13 -7.32
N SER A 275 6.49 14.56 -8.13
CA SER A 275 7.94 14.64 -7.95
C SER A 275 8.58 15.14 -9.24
N CYS A 276 9.62 15.94 -9.09
CA CYS A 276 10.39 16.45 -10.20
C CYS A 276 11.77 15.82 -10.14
N SER A 277 12.14 15.13 -11.22
CA SER A 277 13.51 14.69 -11.40
C SER A 277 14.31 15.87 -11.94
N SER A 278 15.24 16.37 -11.15
CA SER A 278 16.48 16.91 -11.70
C SER A 278 17.09 15.80 -12.55
N GLY A 279 17.56 16.08 -13.77
CA GLY A 279 18.15 15.08 -14.65
C GLY A 279 19.30 14.29 -13.98
N ASP A 280 19.88 13.32 -14.68
CA ASP A 280 21.04 12.59 -14.14
C ASP A 280 22.13 13.61 -13.75
N PRO A 281 22.45 13.78 -12.46
CA PRO A 281 23.47 14.73 -12.03
C PRO A 281 24.87 14.21 -12.38
N CYS A 282 25.00 13.03 -12.98
CA CYS A 282 26.28 12.43 -13.23
C CYS A 282 27.12 13.19 -14.27
N LEU A 283 28.16 13.86 -13.78
CA LEU A 283 29.13 14.59 -14.60
C LEU A 283 30.17 13.64 -15.23
N LEU A 284 30.45 12.50 -14.59
CA LEU A 284 31.47 11.55 -15.05
C LEU A 284 31.06 10.11 -14.71
N ARG A 285 30.97 9.24 -15.73
CA ARG A 285 30.71 7.79 -15.56
C ARG A 285 31.97 6.98 -15.81
N GLU A 286 32.06 5.83 -15.14
CA GLU A 286 33.17 4.89 -15.28
C GLU A 286 33.18 4.23 -16.67
N SER A 287 34.34 4.24 -17.33
CA SER A 287 34.52 3.82 -18.74
C SER A 287 34.48 2.31 -18.97
N GLN A 288 34.55 1.49 -17.91
CA GLN A 288 34.25 0.05 -17.97
C GLN A 288 32.95 -0.24 -17.23
N GLY A 289 31.85 -0.31 -17.98
CA GLY A 289 30.57 -0.81 -17.46
C GLY A 289 29.48 0.24 -17.26
N GLY A 290 29.75 1.55 -17.38
CA GLY A 290 28.75 2.60 -17.62
C GLY A 290 27.66 2.85 -16.55
N GLU A 291 27.52 2.00 -15.54
CA GLU A 291 26.43 2.08 -14.55
C GLU A 291 26.79 2.84 -13.27
N LYS A 292 28.07 3.12 -13.03
CA LYS A 292 28.53 3.82 -11.82
C LYS A 292 28.92 5.27 -12.13
N CYS A 293 28.23 6.20 -11.46
CA CYS A 293 28.60 7.61 -11.49
C CYS A 293 29.77 7.89 -10.54
N LEU A 294 30.85 8.46 -11.07
CA LEU A 294 32.05 8.82 -10.33
C LEU A 294 31.94 10.23 -9.73
N VAL A 295 31.23 11.13 -10.40
CA VAL A 295 31.08 12.53 -9.97
C VAL A 295 29.64 12.96 -10.14
N TRP A 296 29.01 13.32 -9.02
CA TRP A 296 27.66 13.89 -8.99
C TRP A 296 27.76 15.41 -8.98
N ALA A 297 27.06 16.07 -9.89
CA ALA A 297 26.72 17.47 -9.73
C ALA A 297 25.79 17.63 -8.53
N GLU A 298 25.82 18.80 -7.90
CA GLU A 298 24.70 19.23 -7.07
C GLU A 298 23.45 19.26 -7.94
N ALA A 299 22.56 18.30 -7.71
CA ALA A 299 21.29 18.24 -8.40
C ALA A 299 20.50 19.50 -8.02
N ALA A 300 20.24 20.38 -8.99
CA ALA A 300 19.34 21.51 -8.77
C ALA A 300 18.02 20.96 -8.23
N SER A 301 17.61 21.40 -7.03
CA SER A 301 16.44 20.84 -6.34
C SER A 301 15.16 21.24 -7.08
N SER A 302 14.75 20.42 -8.06
CA SER A 302 13.48 20.65 -8.75
C SER A 302 12.33 20.16 -7.89
N HIS A 303 11.31 20.99 -7.70
CA HIS A 303 10.10 20.64 -6.97
C HIS A 303 8.85 20.97 -7.80
N CYS A 304 7.76 20.24 -7.53
CA CYS A 304 6.50 20.47 -8.20
C CYS A 304 5.81 21.68 -7.59
N ALA A 305 5.57 22.73 -8.38
CA ALA A 305 5.03 23.98 -7.90
C ALA A 305 3.93 24.53 -8.82
N PRO A 306 3.04 25.39 -8.30
CA PRO A 306 2.04 26.04 -9.13
C PRO A 306 2.69 26.99 -10.16
N HIS A 307 2.16 26.97 -11.38
CA HIS A 307 2.70 27.69 -12.54
C HIS A 307 1.72 28.71 -13.12
N ARG A 308 0.43 28.36 -13.20
CA ARG A 308 -0.65 29.25 -13.65
C ARG A 308 -1.77 29.27 -12.63
N TYR A 309 -2.50 30.38 -12.58
CA TYR A 309 -3.55 30.61 -11.61
C TYR A 309 -4.75 31.31 -12.24
N ASP A 310 -5.92 31.04 -11.70
CA ASP A 310 -7.16 31.77 -11.91
C ASP A 310 -7.52 32.54 -10.63
N VAL A 311 -8.22 33.66 -10.75
CA VAL A 311 -8.54 34.54 -9.61
C VAL A 311 -10.05 34.67 -9.47
N HIS A 312 -10.56 34.31 -8.30
CA HIS A 312 -11.95 34.48 -7.91
C HIS A 312 -12.09 35.69 -7.00
N MET A 313 -12.92 36.66 -7.40
CA MET A 313 -13.24 37.84 -6.60
C MET A 313 -14.72 37.86 -6.25
N PHE A 314 -15.03 38.01 -4.97
CA PHE A 314 -16.41 38.07 -4.51
C PHE A 314 -16.56 38.86 -3.21
N ARG A 315 -17.78 39.27 -2.89
CA ARG A 315 -18.05 40.00 -1.65
C ARG A 315 -18.28 39.04 -0.50
N SER A 316 -17.44 39.12 0.53
CA SER A 316 -17.52 38.25 1.71
C SER A 316 -18.73 38.55 2.59
N HIS A 317 -19.03 37.63 3.52
CA HIS A 317 -20.01 37.87 4.59
C HIS A 317 -19.77 39.14 5.43
N ARG A 318 -18.54 39.70 5.44
CA ARG A 318 -18.19 40.96 6.12
C ARG A 318 -18.21 42.16 5.19
N ASP A 319 -18.82 42.02 4.03
CA ASP A 319 -18.95 43.05 3.00
C ASP A 319 -17.63 43.51 2.34
N ARG A 320 -16.51 42.88 2.70
CA ARG A 320 -15.19 43.09 2.08
C ARG A 320 -15.05 42.25 0.82
N ILE A 321 -14.38 42.78 -0.20
CA ILE A 321 -13.95 42.00 -1.37
C ILE A 321 -12.92 40.96 -0.89
N ARG A 322 -13.22 39.68 -1.14
CA ARG A 322 -12.30 38.55 -1.00
C ARG A 322 -11.76 38.20 -2.36
N THR A 323 -10.45 37.96 -2.40
CA THR A 323 -9.75 37.43 -3.57
C THR A 323 -9.21 36.06 -3.19
N VAL A 324 -9.57 35.03 -3.96
CA VAL A 324 -9.09 33.66 -3.79
C VAL A 324 -8.37 33.27 -5.07
N VAL A 325 -7.16 32.75 -4.94
CA VAL A 325 -6.33 32.32 -6.07
C VAL A 325 -6.45 30.81 -6.20
N ALA A 326 -6.91 30.35 -7.35
CA ALA A 326 -7.01 28.94 -7.70
C ALA A 326 -5.84 28.56 -8.60
N ILE A 327 -5.16 27.46 -8.29
CA ILE A 327 -4.12 26.91 -9.15
C ILE A 327 -4.80 26.39 -10.41
N GLN A 328 -4.26 26.70 -11.58
CA GLN A 328 -4.73 26.20 -12.87
C GLN A 328 -3.78 25.14 -13.44
N GLN A 329 -2.47 25.33 -13.29
CA GLN A 329 -1.45 24.41 -13.80
C GLN A 329 -0.28 24.29 -12.83
N CYS A 330 0.27 23.09 -12.71
CA CYS A 330 1.51 22.81 -11.96
C CYS A 330 2.64 22.45 -12.92
N LYS A 331 3.87 22.80 -12.57
CA LYS A 331 5.08 22.41 -13.31
C LYS A 331 6.27 22.24 -12.37
N CYS A 332 7.28 21.51 -12.83
CA CYS A 332 8.56 21.45 -12.15
C CYS A 332 9.27 22.80 -12.22
N ARG A 333 9.70 23.30 -11.06
CA ARG A 333 10.52 24.51 -10.90
C ARG A 333 11.83 24.14 -10.21
N GLY A 334 12.94 24.64 -10.74
CA GLY A 334 14.28 24.54 -10.15
C GLY A 334 14.77 25.90 -9.68
#